data_AF-A0A973PL36-F1
#
_entry.id   AF-A0A973PL36-F1
#
_cell.length_a   1.000
_cell.length_b   1.000
_cell.length_c   1.000
_cell.angle_alpha   90.00
_cell.angle_beta   90.00
_cell.angle_gamma   90.00
#
_symmetry.space_group_name_H-M   'P 1'
#
loop_
_entity.id
_entity.type
_entity.pdbx_description
1 polymer ?
#
loop_
_entity_poly.entity_id
_entity_poly.type
_entity_poly.pdbx_seq_one_letter_code
_entity_poly.pdbx_strand_id
1 'polypeptide(L)'
;QLCLDTGHLLLAGGDPVTALKDWSARVDHVHIKDGDRAILAQALADGVDLRELMGRGGFAPLGKGELDLPRVIGVLDEIDYQGWVIIEQDTLPGRRTVQQNIADQTANREMLRECGL
;
A
#
# COMPACT_ATOMS: atom_id res chain seq x y z
N GLN A 1 7.58 15.92 -9.20
CA GLN A 1 8.13 14.57 -9.18
C GLN A 1 7.99 14.02 -7.77
N LEU A 2 7.03 13.10 -7.61
CA LEU A 2 6.55 12.55 -6.35
C LEU A 2 6.31 11.04 -6.55
N CYS A 3 6.81 10.23 -5.61
CA CYS A 3 6.34 8.86 -5.43
C CYS A 3 5.18 8.90 -4.44
N LEU A 4 3.97 8.60 -4.91
CA LEU A 4 2.83 8.46 -4.02
C LEU A 4 2.75 7.00 -3.57
N ASP A 5 3.02 6.76 -2.30
CA ASP A 5 2.83 5.47 -1.67
C ASP A 5 1.52 5.47 -0.89
N THR A 6 0.59 4.60 -1.31
CA THR A 6 -0.75 4.56 -0.73
C THR A 6 -0.74 4.10 0.72
N GLY A 7 0.14 3.16 1.09
CA GLY A 7 0.19 2.56 2.41
C GLY A 7 0.82 3.50 3.44
N HIS A 8 1.94 4.12 3.10
CA HIS A 8 2.57 5.12 3.95
C HIS A 8 1.64 6.31 4.20
N LEU A 9 0.98 6.82 3.17
CA LEU A 9 0.05 7.94 3.32
C LEU A 9 -1.18 7.54 4.16
N LEU A 10 -1.74 6.36 3.92
CA LEU A 10 -2.87 5.82 4.68
C LEU A 10 -2.53 5.71 6.17
N LEU A 11 -1.37 5.13 6.51
CA LEU A 11 -0.92 4.97 7.90
C LEU A 11 -0.53 6.31 8.55
N ALA A 12 -0.11 7.31 7.77
CA ALA A 12 0.09 8.68 8.25
C ALA A 12 -1.24 9.43 8.49
N GLY A 13 -2.39 8.80 8.26
CA GLY A 13 -3.72 9.39 8.43
C GLY A 13 -4.23 10.17 7.20
N GLY A 14 -3.51 10.12 6.09
CA GLY A 14 -3.94 10.70 4.83
C GLY A 14 -4.94 9.82 4.07
N ASP A 15 -5.50 10.38 3.00
CA ASP A 15 -6.35 9.69 2.02
C ASP A 15 -5.62 9.61 0.67
N PRO A 16 -5.16 8.42 0.25
CA PRO A 16 -4.49 8.24 -1.04
C PRO A 16 -5.35 8.60 -2.25
N VAL A 17 -6.67 8.44 -2.18
CA VAL A 17 -7.59 8.75 -3.28
C VAL A 17 -7.62 10.26 -3.51
N THR A 18 -7.79 11.04 -2.44
CA THR A 18 -7.76 12.51 -2.51
C THR A 18 -6.38 13.00 -2.95
N ALA A 19 -5.30 12.46 -2.38
CA ALA A 19 -3.94 12.88 -2.71
C ALA A 19 -3.56 12.61 -4.17
N LEU A 20 -3.98 11.49 -4.75
CA LEU A 20 -3.77 11.20 -6.18
C LEU A 20 -4.42 12.24 -7.08
N LYS A 21 -5.62 12.72 -6.73
CA LYS A 21 -6.31 13.78 -7.49
C LYS A 21 -5.60 15.12 -7.34
N ASP A 22 -5.40 15.53 -6.08
CA ASP A 22 -4.88 16.85 -5.73
C ASP A 22 -3.44 17.04 -6.23
N TRP A 23 -2.64 15.97 -6.25
CA TRP A 23 -1.22 16.03 -6.63
C TRP A 23 -0.92 15.35 -7.96
N SER A 24 -1.93 14.98 -8.73
CA SER A 24 -1.81 14.29 -10.03
C SER A 24 -0.70 14.84 -10.92
N ALA A 25 -0.62 16.16 -11.09
CA ALA A 25 0.40 16.84 -11.90
C ALA A 25 1.86 16.67 -11.42
N ARG A 26 2.09 16.09 -10.24
CA ARG A 26 3.41 15.87 -9.64
C ARG A 26 3.77 14.40 -9.45
N VAL A 27 2.82 13.48 -9.58
CA VAL A 27 2.99 12.03 -9.35
C VAL A 27 3.61 11.38 -10.57
N ASP A 28 4.80 10.77 -10.41
CA ASP A 28 5.51 10.06 -11.50
C ASP A 28 5.47 8.53 -11.37
N HIS A 29 5.28 8.07 -10.15
CA HIS A 29 5.34 6.67 -9.73
C HIS A 29 4.41 6.49 -8.54
N VAL A 30 3.68 5.38 -8.54
CA VAL A 30 2.72 5.03 -7.50
C VAL A 30 3.11 3.68 -6.92
N HIS A 31 3.31 3.63 -5.62
CA HIS A 31 3.41 2.38 -4.89
C HIS A 31 2.03 2.03 -4.34
N ILE A 32 1.46 0.94 -4.84
CA ILE A 32 0.24 0.36 -4.30
C ILE A 32 0.64 -0.55 -3.16
N LYS A 33 0.36 -0.07 -1.96
CA LYS A 33 0.71 -0.67 -0.69
C LYS A 33 -0.47 -0.53 0.26
N ASP A 34 -0.86 -1.62 0.89
CA ASP A 34 -1.95 -1.63 1.85
C ASP A 34 -1.41 -1.46 3.29
N GLY A 35 -2.26 -1.03 4.20
CA GLY A 35 -1.90 -0.74 5.58
C GLY A 35 -3.02 -1.06 6.55
N ASP A 36 -2.67 -1.53 7.74
CA ASP A 36 -3.60 -1.85 8.82
C ASP A 36 -3.41 -0.84 9.96
N ARG A 37 -4.42 0.03 10.18
CA ARG A 37 -4.33 1.07 11.20
C ARG A 37 -4.54 0.53 12.61
N ALA A 38 -5.18 -0.64 12.77
CA ALA A 38 -5.29 -1.29 14.07
C ALA A 38 -3.92 -1.80 14.54
N ILE A 39 -3.13 -2.40 13.63
CA ILE A 39 -1.75 -2.81 13.92
C ILE A 39 -0.88 -1.57 14.17
N LEU A 40 -1.03 -0.49 13.41
CA LEU A 40 -0.35 0.78 13.67
C LEU A 40 -0.69 1.33 15.06
N ALA A 41 -1.97 1.37 15.43
CA ALA A 41 -2.41 1.87 16.72
C ALA A 41 -1.79 1.07 17.88
N GLN A 42 -1.72 -0.26 17.76
CA GLN A 42 -1.04 -1.11 18.74
C GLN A 42 0.46 -0.84 18.77
N ALA A 43 1.11 -0.68 17.62
CA ALA A 43 2.54 -0.37 17.56
C ALA A 43 2.88 0.97 18.21
N LEU A 44 2.05 1.99 17.98
CA LEU A 44 2.17 3.30 18.63
C LEU A 44 1.97 3.22 20.14
N ALA A 45 0.96 2.45 20.60
CA ALA A 45 0.71 2.23 22.02
C ALA A 45 1.87 1.50 22.71
N ASP A 46 2.51 0.57 22.01
CA ASP A 46 3.68 -0.16 22.50
C ASP A 46 4.99 0.62 22.38
N GLY A 47 4.98 1.79 21.72
CA GLY A 47 6.16 2.63 21.51
C GLY A 47 7.22 1.97 20.61
N VAL A 48 6.83 1.10 19.69
CA VAL A 48 7.77 0.39 18.81
C VAL A 48 8.02 1.15 17.50
N ASP A 49 9.15 0.85 16.87
CA ASP A 49 9.56 1.50 15.63
C ASP A 49 8.90 0.90 14.38
N LEU A 50 9.19 1.51 13.22
CA LEU A 50 8.71 1.04 11.92
C LEU A 50 9.12 -0.41 11.62
N ARG A 51 10.31 -0.84 12.07
CA ARG A 51 10.80 -2.20 11.81
C ARG A 51 9.93 -3.23 12.49
N GLU A 52 9.55 -2.97 13.73
CA GLU A 52 8.66 -3.84 14.48
C GLU A 52 7.21 -3.74 13.95
N LEU A 53 6.75 -2.56 13.54
CA LEU A 53 5.47 -2.41 12.83
C LEU A 53 5.40 -3.30 11.57
N MET A 54 6.44 -3.28 10.73
CA MET A 54 6.55 -4.18 9.56
C MET A 54 6.54 -5.65 9.99
N GLY A 55 7.27 -5.98 11.06
CA GLY A 55 7.31 -7.34 11.61
C GLY A 55 5.96 -7.85 12.12
N ARG A 56 5.09 -6.94 12.56
CA ARG A 56 3.71 -7.21 12.98
C ARG A 56 2.72 -7.25 11.82
N GLY A 57 3.15 -6.94 10.60
CA GLY A 57 2.30 -6.92 9.42
C GLY A 57 1.52 -5.63 9.22
N GLY A 58 2.01 -4.49 9.73
CA GLY A 58 1.35 -3.19 9.56
C GLY A 58 1.17 -2.78 8.10
N PHE A 59 2.01 -3.28 7.19
CA PHE A 59 1.77 -3.25 5.75
C PHE A 59 1.26 -4.62 5.29
N ALA A 60 -0.05 -4.71 5.13
CA ALA A 60 -0.74 -5.95 4.83
C ALA A 60 -0.65 -6.30 3.33
N PRO A 61 -0.88 -7.58 2.95
CA PRO A 61 -1.22 -7.90 1.56
C PRO A 61 -2.41 -7.06 1.09
N LEU A 62 -2.48 -6.77 -0.21
CA LEU A 62 -3.56 -5.95 -0.77
C LEU A 62 -4.93 -6.58 -0.48
N GLY A 63 -5.86 -5.75 0.00
CA GLY A 63 -7.22 -6.17 0.38
C GLY A 63 -7.29 -6.88 1.74
N LYS A 64 -6.18 -6.90 2.49
CA LYS A 64 -6.15 -7.33 3.91
C LYS A 64 -5.96 -6.17 4.87
N GLY A 65 -5.64 -4.97 4.38
CA GLY A 65 -5.64 -3.74 5.17
C GLY A 65 -6.89 -2.91 4.90
N GLU A 66 -6.72 -1.59 4.94
CA GLU A 66 -7.79 -0.59 4.84
C GLU A 66 -7.75 0.22 3.55
N LEU A 67 -6.84 -0.07 2.61
CA LEU A 67 -6.78 0.64 1.33
C LEU A 67 -8.02 0.34 0.47
N ASP A 68 -8.73 1.39 0.05
CA ASP A 68 -9.76 1.29 -1.00
C ASP A 68 -9.08 1.17 -2.37
N LEU A 69 -8.59 -0.04 -2.65
CA LEU A 69 -7.84 -0.34 -3.87
C LEU A 69 -8.65 -0.08 -5.14
N PRO A 70 -9.92 -0.54 -5.28
CA PRO A 70 -10.72 -0.24 -6.46
C PRO A 70 -10.85 1.27 -6.71
N ARG A 71 -11.01 2.07 -5.65
CA ARG A 71 -11.09 3.52 -5.80
C ARG A 71 -9.76 4.13 -6.21
N VAL A 72 -8.64 3.67 -5.67
CA VAL A 72 -7.30 4.10 -6.09
C VAL A 72 -7.09 3.84 -7.58
N ILE A 73 -7.38 2.62 -8.06
CA ILE A 73 -7.24 2.28 -9.49
C ILE A 73 -8.16 3.15 -10.34
N GLY A 74 -9.42 3.34 -9.93
CA GLY A 74 -10.35 4.21 -10.63
C GLY A 74 -9.86 5.66 -10.73
N VAL A 75 -9.18 6.18 -9.70
CA VAL A 75 -8.58 7.52 -9.78
C VAL A 75 -7.39 7.58 -10.73
N LEU A 76 -6.55 6.55 -10.76
CA LEU A 76 -5.44 6.49 -11.73
C LEU A 76 -5.96 6.56 -13.18
N ASP A 77 -7.07 5.87 -13.47
CA ASP A 77 -7.76 5.96 -14.77
C ASP A 77 -8.38 7.35 -15.00
N GLU A 78 -9.09 7.91 -14.00
CA GLU A 78 -9.71 9.25 -14.08
C GLU A 78 -8.70 10.37 -14.40
N ILE A 79 -7.47 10.27 -13.87
CA ILE A 79 -6.42 11.27 -14.08
C ILE A 79 -5.52 10.97 -15.29
N ASP A 80 -5.87 9.96 -16.10
CA ASP A 80 -5.07 9.48 -17.24
C ASP A 80 -3.60 9.21 -16.84
N TYR A 81 -3.41 8.51 -15.73
CA TYR A 81 -2.07 8.22 -15.22
C TYR A 81 -1.36 7.20 -16.11
N GLN A 82 -0.23 7.62 -16.71
CA GLN A 82 0.58 6.80 -17.63
C GLN A 82 1.94 6.37 -17.04
N GLY A 83 2.15 6.59 -15.74
CA GLY A 83 3.40 6.27 -15.05
C GLY A 83 3.47 4.83 -14.54
N TRP A 84 4.51 4.52 -13.76
CA TRP A 84 4.66 3.19 -13.17
C TRP A 84 3.76 2.99 -11.96
N VAL A 85 3.16 1.81 -11.89
CA VAL A 85 2.49 1.28 -10.69
C VAL A 85 3.33 0.11 -10.18
N ILE A 86 3.74 0.19 -8.92
CA ILE A 86 4.55 -0.83 -8.24
C ILE A 86 3.73 -1.45 -7.12
N ILE A 87 3.62 -2.77 -7.10
CA ILE A 87 3.11 -3.50 -5.92
C ILE A 87 4.23 -3.48 -4.87
N GLU A 88 3.94 -2.92 -3.70
CA GLU A 88 4.88 -2.95 -2.57
C GLU A 88 4.22 -3.59 -1.34
N GLN A 89 4.98 -4.43 -0.65
CA GLN A 89 4.60 -4.93 0.67
C GLN A 89 5.86 -5.12 1.49
N ASP A 90 5.98 -4.33 2.55
CA ASP A 90 7.10 -4.43 3.47
C ASP A 90 6.95 -5.65 4.37
N THR A 91 7.98 -6.48 4.39
CA THR A 91 8.04 -7.64 5.28
C THR A 91 9.38 -7.66 6.00
N LEU A 92 9.37 -8.14 7.25
CA LEU A 92 10.60 -8.30 8.01
C LEU A 92 11.20 -9.70 7.79
N PRO A 93 12.45 -9.82 7.32
CA PRO A 93 13.12 -11.12 7.21
C PRO A 93 13.06 -11.90 8.53
N GLY A 94 12.69 -13.17 8.46
CA GLY A 94 12.56 -14.06 9.62
C GLY A 94 11.19 -14.00 10.33
N ARG A 95 10.34 -13.01 10.04
CA ARG A 95 8.92 -13.02 10.49
C ARG A 95 8.01 -13.74 9.50
N ARG A 96 8.42 -13.77 8.23
CA ARG A 96 7.73 -14.46 7.14
C ARG A 96 8.70 -15.31 6.34
N THR A 97 8.19 -16.41 5.80
CA THR A 97 8.94 -17.29 4.89
C THR A 97 8.91 -16.72 3.48
N VAL A 98 9.88 -17.11 2.65
CA VAL A 98 9.91 -16.76 1.23
C VAL A 98 8.64 -17.23 0.53
N GLN A 99 8.11 -18.40 0.89
CA GLN A 99 6.89 -18.97 0.33
C GLN A 99 5.66 -18.12 0.67
N GLN A 100 5.56 -17.62 1.91
CA GLN A 100 4.48 -16.69 2.29
C GLN A 100 4.56 -15.39 1.49
N ASN A 101 5.76 -14.83 1.33
CA ASN A 101 5.95 -13.62 0.55
C ASN A 101 5.59 -13.83 -0.93
N ILE A 102 5.96 -14.97 -1.53
CA ILE A 102 5.55 -15.31 -2.90
C ILE A 102 4.03 -15.44 -3.03
N ALA A 103 3.38 -16.10 -2.06
CA ALA A 103 1.94 -16.29 -2.07
C ALA A 103 1.21 -14.94 -2.02
N ASP A 104 1.64 -14.05 -1.13
CA ASP A 104 1.04 -12.72 -1.02
C ASP A 104 1.27 -11.88 -2.27
N GLN A 105 2.47 -11.88 -2.84
CA GLN A 105 2.74 -11.13 -4.08
C GLN A 105 1.97 -11.69 -5.28
N THR A 106 1.72 -13.01 -5.31
CA THR A 106 0.85 -13.62 -6.33
C THR A 106 -0.58 -13.12 -6.17
N ALA A 107 -1.13 -13.15 -4.95
CA ALA A 107 -2.47 -12.68 -4.66
C ALA A 107 -2.63 -11.16 -4.93
N ASN A 108 -1.66 -10.34 -4.52
CA ASN A 108 -1.65 -8.89 -4.80
C ASN A 108 -1.75 -8.61 -6.30
N ARG A 109 -0.98 -9.36 -7.10
CA ARG A 109 -0.96 -9.22 -8.55
C ARG A 109 -2.29 -9.67 -9.19
N GLU A 110 -2.91 -10.73 -8.68
CA GLU A 110 -4.22 -11.18 -9.14
C GLU A 110 -5.30 -10.13 -8.84
N MET A 111 -5.27 -9.54 -7.64
CA MET A 111 -6.23 -8.50 -7.25
C MET A 111 -6.10 -7.23 -8.13
N LEU A 112 -4.88 -6.80 -8.46
CA LEU A 112 -4.69 -5.68 -9.40
C LEU A 112 -5.26 -5.98 -10.79
N ARG A 113 -5.09 -7.21 -11.27
CA ARG A 113 -5.70 -7.66 -12.55
C ARG A 113 -7.20 -7.60 -12.54
N GLU A 114 -7.82 -8.01 -11.43
CA GLU A 114 -9.28 -7.92 -11.26
C GLU A 114 -9.77 -6.46 -11.21
N CYS A 115 -8.92 -5.53 -10.74
CA CYS A 115 -9.21 -4.10 -10.74
C CYS A 115 -8.91 -3.39 -12.08
N GLY A 116 -8.34 -4.08 -13.07
CA GLY A 116 -8.12 -3.54 -14.41
C GLY A 116 -6.67 -3.14 -14.75
N LEU A 117 -5.68 -3.52 -13.94
CA LEU A 117 -4.25 -3.33 -14.22
C LEU A 117 -3.50 -4.60 -14.68
#